data_AF-A0A8C0ZPV0-F1
#
_entry.id   AF-A0A8C0ZPV0-F1
#
_cell.length_a   1.000
_cell.length_b   1.000
_cell.length_c   1.000
_cell.angle_alpha   90.00
_cell.angle_beta   90.00
_cell.angle_gamma   90.00
#
_symmetry.space_group_name_H-M   'P 1'
#
loop_
_entity.id
_entity.type
_entity.pdbx_description
1 polymer ?
#
loop_
_entity_poly.entity_id
_entity_poly.type
_entity_poly.pdbx_seq_one_letter_code
_entity_poly.pdbx_strand_id
1 'polypeptide(L)'
;KCSFCVLLALETPCPNITPICLGSQRDTLPSNEPPVKYVIIIHTAGTSCSVPVDCQIRVRDTQSFHVDRRDFCDIGYHFLVGQDGGVYEGVGWHIQGSHTYGYNDIALGIAFMGNFVAALEAAQDLIQCAVAKGYLAPNYLLVGHSDVTNTLSPGQALYNIIKSWPHFKH
;
A
#
# COMPACT_ATOMS: atom_id res chain seq x y z
N LYS A 1 17.27 15.50 -40.93
CA LYS A 1 17.73 14.16 -40.50
C LYS A 1 18.20 14.27 -39.05
N CYS A 2 17.33 14.00 -38.09
CA CYS A 2 17.74 13.68 -36.72
C CYS A 2 16.92 12.46 -36.33
N SER A 3 17.65 11.42 -35.98
CA SER A 3 17.19 10.06 -35.83
C SER A 3 16.26 9.94 -34.63
N PHE A 4 15.12 9.28 -34.83
CA PHE A 4 14.28 8.76 -33.76
C PHE A 4 15.13 7.81 -32.90
N CYS A 5 15.34 8.14 -31.64
CA CYS A 5 15.73 7.16 -30.64
C CYS A 5 14.43 6.69 -29.97
N VAL A 6 13.89 5.58 -30.47
CA VAL A 6 12.83 4.84 -29.78
C VAL A 6 13.52 4.09 -28.64
N LEU A 7 13.53 4.69 -27.44
CA LEU A 7 13.60 3.88 -26.23
C LEU A 7 12.16 3.51 -25.88
N LEU A 8 11.81 2.24 -26.01
CA LEU A 8 10.65 1.64 -25.37
C LEU A 8 10.88 1.69 -23.84
N ALA A 9 10.66 2.84 -23.22
CA ALA A 9 10.22 2.85 -21.84
C ALA A 9 8.76 2.42 -21.89
N LEU A 10 8.46 1.22 -21.39
CA LEU A 10 7.10 0.89 -20.99
C LEU A 10 6.69 2.00 -20.02
N GLU A 11 5.82 2.91 -20.44
CA GLU A 11 5.07 3.74 -19.50
C GLU A 11 4.29 2.74 -18.65
N THR A 12 4.84 2.38 -17.48
CA THR A 12 4.07 1.65 -16.48
C THR A 12 2.98 2.62 -16.04
N PRO A 13 1.70 2.35 -16.34
CA PRO A 13 0.65 3.26 -15.94
C PRO A 13 0.55 3.18 -14.42
N CYS A 14 1.12 4.18 -13.74
CA CYS A 14 0.89 4.38 -12.33
C CYS A 14 -0.62 4.44 -12.09
N PRO A 15 -1.17 3.69 -11.12
CA PRO A 15 -2.60 3.74 -10.84
C PRO A 15 -2.98 5.14 -10.38
N ASN A 16 -4.22 5.54 -10.66
CA ASN A 16 -4.74 6.79 -10.12
C ASN A 16 -4.95 6.63 -8.61
N ILE A 17 -4.09 7.26 -7.82
CA ILE A 17 -4.18 7.26 -6.36
C ILE A 17 -5.22 8.30 -5.96
N THR A 18 -6.29 7.85 -5.31
CA THR A 18 -7.31 8.76 -4.78
C THR A 18 -6.80 9.37 -3.48
N PRO A 19 -6.45 10.67 -3.44
CA PRO A 19 -6.07 11.31 -2.20
C PRO A 19 -7.32 11.39 -1.33
N ILE A 20 -7.18 11.03 -0.05
CA ILE A 20 -8.22 11.31 0.91
C ILE A 20 -7.75 12.49 1.73
N CYS A 21 -8.54 13.56 1.69
CA CYS A 21 -8.41 14.69 2.61
C CYS A 21 -8.81 14.20 4.00
N LEU A 22 -7.90 13.46 4.61
CA LEU A 22 -7.94 12.97 5.96
C LEU A 22 -7.46 14.14 6.83
N GLY A 23 -8.25 14.57 7.82
CA GLY A 23 -7.92 15.71 8.68
C GLY A 23 -6.81 15.42 9.70
N SER A 24 -5.69 14.84 9.26
CA SER A 24 -4.61 14.36 10.12
C SER A 24 -3.48 15.37 10.26
N GLN A 25 -2.78 15.31 11.41
CA GLN A 25 -1.58 16.08 11.71
C GLN A 25 -0.35 15.49 11.00
N ARG A 26 -0.39 15.41 9.66
CA ARG A 26 0.70 14.79 8.87
C ARG A 26 2.04 15.47 9.06
N ASP A 27 2.04 16.78 9.33
CA ASP A 27 3.26 17.59 9.48
C ASP A 27 4.11 17.20 10.69
N THR A 28 3.58 16.44 11.65
CA THR A 28 4.33 15.98 12.84
C THR A 28 4.84 14.55 12.73
N LEU A 29 4.49 13.82 11.66
CA LEU A 29 4.90 12.44 11.50
C LEU A 29 6.34 12.32 10.97
N PRO A 30 7.11 11.30 11.39
CA PRO A 30 8.42 11.03 10.81
C PRO A 30 8.34 10.77 9.31
N SER A 31 9.39 11.13 8.58
CA SER A 31 9.54 10.88 7.15
C SER A 31 10.19 9.51 6.90
N ASN A 32 9.74 8.80 5.87
CA ASN A 32 10.48 7.67 5.30
C ASN A 32 11.38 8.20 4.18
N GLU A 33 12.69 7.97 4.28
CA GLU A 33 13.66 8.31 3.23
C GLU A 33 13.62 7.25 2.12
N PRO A 34 13.06 7.55 0.93
CA PRO A 34 13.02 6.58 -0.15
C PRO A 34 14.42 6.40 -0.79
N PRO A 35 14.69 5.27 -1.44
CA PRO A 35 13.79 4.14 -1.63
C PRO A 35 13.71 3.24 -0.39
N VAL A 36 12.48 2.92 0.02
CA VAL A 36 12.24 1.87 1.02
C VAL A 36 12.57 0.49 0.43
N LYS A 37 12.76 -0.51 1.29
CA LYS A 37 13.27 -1.85 0.87
C LYS A 37 12.25 -2.97 1.03
N TYR A 38 11.13 -2.70 1.70
CA TYR A 38 10.10 -3.70 1.99
C TYR A 38 8.73 -3.25 1.48
N VAL A 39 7.95 -4.23 1.03
CA VAL A 39 6.50 -4.11 0.85
C VAL A 39 5.84 -5.13 1.77
N ILE A 40 4.96 -4.67 2.64
CA ILE A 40 4.22 -5.52 3.57
C ILE A 40 2.76 -5.52 3.15
N ILE A 41 2.27 -6.71 2.77
CA ILE A 41 0.88 -6.90 2.38
C ILE A 41 0.03 -7.18 3.62
N ILE A 42 -0.99 -6.35 3.82
CA ILE A 42 -1.84 -6.32 5.01
C ILE A 42 -3.31 -6.49 4.59
N HIS A 43 -4.15 -7.03 5.45
CA HIS A 43 -5.60 -6.88 5.32
C HIS A 43 -6.13 -5.92 6.37
N THR A 44 -7.20 -5.18 6.07
CA THR A 44 -7.83 -4.31 7.07
C THR A 44 -8.66 -5.09 8.10
N ALA A 45 -8.98 -6.36 7.81
CA ALA A 45 -9.92 -7.19 8.57
C ALA A 45 -11.32 -6.54 8.77
N GLY A 46 -11.61 -5.48 8.02
CA GLY A 46 -12.87 -4.75 8.04
C GLY A 46 -13.84 -5.20 6.95
N THR A 47 -14.96 -4.50 6.84
CA THR A 47 -15.91 -4.69 5.75
C THR A 47 -15.28 -4.26 4.43
N SER A 48 -15.44 -5.09 3.42
CA SER A 48 -14.98 -4.75 2.08
C SER A 48 -15.80 -3.65 1.42
N CYS A 49 -15.30 -3.17 0.29
CA CYS A 49 -15.97 -2.19 -0.55
C CYS A 49 -15.75 -2.54 -2.03
N SER A 50 -16.79 -2.37 -2.85
CA SER A 50 -16.76 -2.69 -4.29
C SER A 50 -17.15 -1.49 -5.17
N VAL A 51 -17.55 -0.38 -4.56
CA VAL A 51 -17.91 0.87 -5.23
C VAL A 51 -17.03 1.99 -4.67
N PRO A 52 -16.52 2.93 -5.49
CA PRO A 52 -15.57 3.95 -5.03
C PRO A 52 -16.04 4.76 -3.82
N VAL A 53 -17.34 5.12 -3.77
CA VAL A 53 -17.89 5.87 -2.64
C VAL A 53 -17.82 5.08 -1.33
N ASP A 54 -18.12 3.78 -1.37
CA ASP A 54 -18.05 2.91 -0.21
C ASP A 54 -16.60 2.72 0.22
N CYS A 55 -15.68 2.57 -0.72
CA CYS A 55 -14.26 2.43 -0.41
C CYS A 55 -13.69 3.67 0.28
N GLN A 56 -14.02 4.87 -0.19
CA GLN A 56 -13.63 6.10 0.49
C GLN A 56 -14.21 6.18 1.92
N ILE A 57 -15.45 5.72 2.12
CA ILE A 57 -16.04 5.62 3.46
C ILE A 57 -15.24 4.63 4.32
N ARG A 58 -14.91 3.43 3.81
CA ARG A 58 -14.12 2.43 4.57
C ARG A 58 -12.72 2.92 4.93
N VAL A 59 -12.07 3.69 4.07
CA VAL A 59 -10.78 4.28 4.42
C VAL A 59 -10.92 5.31 5.55
N ARG A 60 -11.96 6.15 5.53
CA ARG A 60 -12.26 7.09 6.63
C ARG A 60 -12.62 6.37 7.92
N ASP A 61 -13.39 5.28 7.85
CA ASP A 61 -13.72 4.44 9.01
C ASP A 61 -12.44 3.83 9.61
N THR A 62 -11.53 3.35 8.75
CA THR A 62 -10.23 2.79 9.14
C THR A 62 -9.34 3.84 9.79
N GLN A 63 -9.29 5.05 9.23
CA GLN A 63 -8.56 6.16 9.83
C GLN A 63 -9.12 6.50 11.21
N SER A 64 -10.43 6.69 11.33
CA SER A 64 -11.10 7.03 12.59
C SER A 64 -10.83 5.96 13.65
N PHE A 65 -10.86 4.68 13.26
CA PHE A 65 -10.47 3.60 14.17
C PHE A 65 -9.00 3.70 14.62
N HIS A 66 -8.07 3.98 13.71
CA HIS A 66 -6.66 4.14 14.07
C HIS A 66 -6.42 5.33 15.00
N VAL A 67 -7.05 6.47 14.74
CA VAL A 67 -6.90 7.68 15.57
C VAL A 67 -7.60 7.48 16.92
N ASP A 68 -8.90 7.17 16.91
CA ASP A 68 -9.74 7.21 18.11
C ASP A 68 -9.57 5.98 19.01
N ARG A 69 -9.14 4.83 18.46
CA ARG A 69 -9.05 3.55 19.20
C ARG A 69 -7.65 3.00 19.33
N ARG A 70 -6.72 3.39 18.45
CA ARG A 70 -5.32 2.93 18.49
C ARG A 70 -4.34 4.03 18.85
N ASP A 71 -4.81 5.27 19.04
CA ASP A 71 -3.98 6.43 19.39
C ASP A 71 -2.90 6.73 18.34
N PHE A 72 -3.18 6.44 17.08
CA PHE A 72 -2.29 6.77 15.96
C PHE A 72 -2.54 8.22 15.53
N CYS A 73 -1.53 8.88 14.99
CA CYS A 73 -1.69 10.25 14.47
C CYS A 73 -2.44 10.30 13.13
N ASP A 74 -2.43 9.20 12.37
CA ASP A 74 -3.13 9.04 11.10
C ASP A 74 -3.44 7.54 10.86
N ILE A 75 -4.02 7.22 9.71
CA ILE A 75 -4.16 5.86 9.24
C ILE A 75 -2.78 5.17 9.14
N GLY A 76 -2.60 4.02 9.78
CA GLY A 76 -1.29 3.37 9.85
C GLY A 76 -0.72 2.84 8.53
N TYR A 77 -1.51 2.77 7.44
CA TYR A 77 -1.10 2.21 6.16
C TYR A 77 -0.68 3.29 5.17
N HIS A 78 0.30 3.00 4.31
CA HIS A 78 0.70 3.91 3.22
C HIS A 78 -0.39 3.99 2.15
N PHE A 79 -0.89 2.83 1.72
CA PHE A 79 -1.95 2.73 0.71
C PHE A 79 -2.97 1.66 1.09
N LEU A 80 -4.21 1.88 0.66
CA LEU A 80 -5.29 0.92 0.76
C LEU A 80 -5.81 0.58 -0.63
N VAL A 81 -6.14 -0.69 -0.86
CA VAL A 81 -6.69 -1.14 -2.15
C VAL A 81 -8.07 -1.73 -1.94
N GLY A 82 -9.05 -1.15 -2.64
CA GLY A 82 -10.44 -1.59 -2.61
C GLY A 82 -10.73 -2.71 -3.62
N GLN A 83 -11.85 -3.41 -3.47
CA GLN A 83 -12.26 -4.44 -4.44
C GLN A 83 -12.72 -3.83 -5.77
N ASP A 84 -13.00 -2.53 -5.77
CA ASP A 84 -13.24 -1.71 -6.95
C ASP A 84 -11.99 -1.53 -7.83
N GLY A 85 -10.82 -2.00 -7.37
CA GLY A 85 -9.52 -1.78 -8.04
C GLY A 85 -8.96 -0.38 -7.80
N GLY A 86 -9.58 0.41 -6.92
CA GLY A 86 -9.10 1.73 -6.55
C GLY A 86 -7.94 1.65 -5.56
N VAL A 87 -6.94 2.51 -5.77
CA VAL A 87 -5.88 2.77 -4.79
C VAL A 87 -6.21 4.05 -4.04
N TYR A 88 -6.22 3.96 -2.72
CA TYR A 88 -6.56 5.05 -1.81
C TYR A 88 -5.34 5.42 -0.98
N GLU A 89 -5.05 6.72 -0.94
CA GLU A 89 -3.92 7.25 -0.17
C GLU A 89 -4.21 7.16 1.34
N GLY A 90 -3.27 6.56 2.08
CA GLY A 90 -3.20 6.65 3.53
C GLY A 90 -2.25 7.75 3.97
N VAL A 91 -1.11 7.38 4.55
CA VAL A 91 -0.02 8.34 4.85
C VAL A 91 0.82 8.72 3.61
N GLY A 92 0.64 8.02 2.48
CA GLY A 92 1.31 8.35 1.22
C GLY A 92 2.73 7.80 1.14
N TRP A 93 3.59 8.38 0.29
CA TRP A 93 4.90 7.83 -0.06
C TRP A 93 6.03 8.19 0.92
N HIS A 94 5.96 9.38 1.51
CA HIS A 94 7.08 10.01 2.22
C HIS A 94 6.94 9.99 3.73
N ILE A 95 5.80 9.55 4.26
CA ILE A 95 5.51 9.56 5.68
C ILE A 95 5.66 8.15 6.23
N GLN A 96 6.24 8.05 7.41
CA GLN A 96 6.36 6.81 8.16
C GLN A 96 4.96 6.31 8.57
N GLY A 97 4.65 5.06 8.22
CA GLY A 97 3.41 4.41 8.63
C GLY A 97 3.41 3.99 10.10
N SER A 98 2.34 3.32 10.52
CA SER A 98 2.19 2.70 11.85
C SER A 98 1.61 1.29 11.74
N HIS A 99 1.87 0.61 10.63
CA HIS A 99 1.25 -0.67 10.28
C HIS A 99 1.98 -1.89 10.86
N THR A 100 3.31 -1.85 10.98
CA THR A 100 4.12 -3.01 11.39
C THR A 100 5.33 -2.55 12.21
N TYR A 101 5.32 -2.86 13.50
CA TYR A 101 6.39 -2.52 14.43
C TYR A 101 7.74 -3.06 13.95
N GLY A 102 8.79 -2.22 13.95
CA GLY A 102 10.13 -2.56 13.45
C GLY A 102 10.32 -2.47 11.94
N TYR A 103 9.26 -2.15 11.18
CA TYR A 103 9.32 -2.00 9.72
C TYR A 103 8.75 -0.68 9.20
N ASN A 104 8.07 0.11 10.05
CA ASN A 104 7.36 1.32 9.65
C ASN A 104 8.23 2.35 8.90
N ASP A 105 9.54 2.41 9.23
CA ASP A 105 10.56 3.30 8.68
C ASP A 105 11.22 2.80 7.39
N ILE A 106 11.09 1.50 7.08
CA ILE A 106 11.79 0.84 5.96
C ILE A 106 10.85 0.13 4.98
N ALA A 107 9.55 0.16 5.23
CA ALA A 107 8.54 -0.58 4.47
C ALA A 107 7.37 0.29 4.02
N LEU A 108 6.78 -0.09 2.89
CA LEU A 108 5.45 0.36 2.48
C LEU A 108 4.40 -0.68 2.91
N GLY A 109 3.44 -0.24 3.72
CA GLY A 109 2.26 -1.02 4.09
C GLY A 109 1.14 -0.83 3.08
N ILE A 110 0.79 -1.88 2.35
CA ILE A 110 -0.35 -1.90 1.42
C ILE A 110 -1.47 -2.76 2.03
N ALA A 111 -2.58 -2.13 2.39
CA ALA A 111 -3.69 -2.80 3.05
C ALA A 111 -4.86 -3.09 2.09
N PHE A 112 -5.29 -4.34 2.05
CA PHE A 112 -6.42 -4.79 1.25
C PHE A 112 -7.74 -4.64 2.01
N MET A 113 -8.70 -3.95 1.41
CA MET A 113 -10.10 -3.85 1.84
C MET A 113 -10.97 -4.92 1.16
N GLY A 114 -10.47 -6.16 1.15
CA GLY A 114 -11.04 -7.29 0.42
C GLY A 114 -10.04 -7.93 -0.56
N ASN A 115 -10.39 -9.08 -1.13
CA ASN A 115 -9.51 -9.88 -1.99
C ASN A 115 -10.17 -10.25 -3.32
N PHE A 116 -10.11 -9.33 -4.30
CA PHE A 116 -10.67 -9.48 -5.65
C PHE A 116 -9.58 -9.25 -6.70
N VAL A 117 -9.77 -9.78 -7.91
CA VAL A 117 -8.80 -9.69 -9.01
C VAL A 117 -8.35 -8.25 -9.28
N ALA A 118 -9.30 -7.30 -9.36
CA ALA A 118 -9.00 -5.89 -9.58
C ALA A 118 -8.11 -5.27 -8.48
N ALA A 119 -8.27 -5.70 -7.23
CA ALA A 119 -7.44 -5.23 -6.12
C ALA A 119 -5.99 -5.76 -6.23
N LEU A 120 -5.84 -6.99 -6.72
CA LEU A 120 -4.52 -7.61 -6.90
C LEU A 120 -3.74 -6.90 -8.01
N GLU A 121 -4.40 -6.63 -9.14
CA GLU A 121 -3.82 -5.87 -10.27
C GLU A 121 -3.43 -4.45 -9.83
N ALA A 122 -4.34 -3.73 -9.17
CA ALA A 122 -4.07 -2.38 -8.68
C ALA A 122 -2.89 -2.31 -7.70
N ALA A 123 -2.74 -3.31 -6.82
CA ALA A 123 -1.59 -3.40 -5.92
C ALA A 123 -0.28 -3.69 -6.65
N GLN A 124 -0.29 -4.57 -7.66
CA GLN A 124 0.89 -4.83 -8.48
C GLN A 124 1.31 -3.60 -9.29
N ASP A 125 0.35 -2.88 -9.89
CA ASP A 125 0.59 -1.64 -10.62
C ASP A 125 1.14 -0.54 -9.69
N LEU A 126 0.62 -0.44 -8.47
CA LEU A 126 1.12 0.47 -7.44
C LEU A 126 2.58 0.16 -7.08
N ILE A 127 2.92 -1.12 -6.87
CA ILE A 127 4.29 -1.55 -6.55
C ILE A 127 5.24 -1.25 -7.71
N GLN A 128 4.84 -1.53 -8.95
CA GLN A 128 5.64 -1.21 -10.14
C GLN A 128 5.85 0.31 -10.27
N CYS A 129 4.81 1.10 -10.06
CA CYS A 129 4.89 2.56 -10.04
C CYS A 129 5.86 3.04 -8.94
N ALA A 130 5.81 2.45 -7.75
CA ALA A 130 6.72 2.79 -6.65
C ALA A 130 8.19 2.57 -7.02
N VAL A 131 8.51 1.46 -7.71
CA VAL A 131 9.85 1.21 -8.23
C VAL A 131 10.23 2.22 -9.32
N ALA A 132 9.34 2.46 -10.28
CA ALA A 132 9.59 3.37 -11.40
C ALA A 132 9.82 4.83 -10.94
N LYS A 133 9.13 5.26 -9.88
CA LYS A 133 9.25 6.59 -9.28
C LYS A 133 10.38 6.70 -8.26
N GLY A 134 11.05 5.60 -7.92
CA GLY A 134 12.15 5.59 -6.95
C GLY A 134 11.70 5.61 -5.48
N TYR A 135 10.41 5.38 -5.19
CA TYR A 135 9.91 5.22 -3.83
C TYR A 135 10.27 3.87 -3.23
N LEU A 136 10.42 2.85 -4.08
CA LEU A 136 10.73 1.47 -3.71
C LEU A 136 11.99 0.99 -4.43
N ALA A 137 12.88 0.32 -3.70
CA ALA A 137 14.12 -0.19 -4.27
C ALA A 137 13.80 -1.28 -5.32
N PRO A 138 14.49 -1.34 -6.47
CA PRO A 138 14.23 -2.38 -7.48
C PRO A 138 14.42 -3.82 -6.98
N ASN A 139 15.22 -4.01 -5.92
CA ASN A 139 15.47 -5.30 -5.26
C ASN A 139 14.71 -5.44 -3.93
N TYR A 140 13.55 -4.79 -3.81
CA TYR A 140 12.71 -4.86 -2.62
C TYR A 140 12.35 -6.30 -2.23
N LEU A 141 11.93 -6.47 -0.99
CA LEU A 141 11.41 -7.71 -0.43
C LEU A 141 9.91 -7.55 -0.20
N LEU A 142 9.12 -8.46 -0.74
CA LEU A 142 7.69 -8.53 -0.51
C LEU A 142 7.39 -9.60 0.52
N VAL A 143 6.66 -9.25 1.58
CA VAL A 143 6.28 -10.16 2.65
C VAL A 143 4.79 -9.99 3.00
N GLY A 144 4.18 -11.05 3.53
CA GLY A 144 2.90 -10.94 4.22
C GLY A 144 3.10 -10.36 5.62
N HIS A 145 2.09 -9.67 6.16
CA HIS A 145 2.14 -9.15 7.52
C HIS A 145 2.48 -10.25 8.57
N SER A 146 1.97 -11.46 8.38
CA SER A 146 2.23 -12.65 9.22
C SER A 146 3.68 -13.14 9.22
N ASP A 147 4.48 -12.78 8.20
CA ASP A 147 5.89 -13.21 8.12
C ASP A 147 6.78 -12.43 9.10
N VAL A 148 6.36 -11.22 9.48
CA VAL A 148 7.15 -10.28 10.28
C VAL A 148 6.52 -9.91 11.61
N THR A 149 5.24 -10.24 11.82
CA THR A 149 4.56 -10.04 13.11
C THR A 149 3.59 -11.17 13.39
N ASN A 150 3.27 -11.39 14.67
CA ASN A 150 2.33 -12.43 15.10
C ASN A 150 0.87 -11.99 14.84
N THR A 151 0.42 -12.13 13.60
CA THR A 151 -0.92 -11.75 13.14
C THR A 151 -1.46 -12.74 12.11
N LEU A 152 -2.78 -12.79 11.94
CA LEU A 152 -3.43 -13.55 10.87
C LEU A 152 -3.43 -12.81 9.51
N SER A 153 -3.11 -11.51 9.51
CA SER A 153 -2.99 -10.69 8.29
C SER A 153 -1.85 -11.19 7.41
N PRO A 154 -1.97 -11.20 6.07
CA PRO A 154 -3.08 -10.71 5.24
C PRO A 154 -4.24 -11.72 5.06
N GLY A 155 -4.24 -12.81 5.81
CA GLY A 155 -5.18 -13.92 5.67
C GLY A 155 -4.69 -14.96 4.67
N GLN A 156 -5.04 -16.23 4.89
CA GLN A 156 -4.47 -17.35 4.14
C GLN A 156 -4.70 -17.26 2.62
N ALA A 157 -5.88 -16.81 2.18
CA ALA A 157 -6.21 -16.72 0.77
C ALA A 157 -5.32 -15.70 0.03
N LEU A 158 -5.20 -14.49 0.58
CA LEU A 158 -4.35 -13.45 0.01
C LEU A 158 -2.86 -13.83 0.14
N TYR A 159 -2.46 -14.42 1.27
CA TYR A 159 -1.11 -14.91 1.49
C TYR A 159 -0.68 -15.96 0.44
N ASN A 160 -1.57 -16.90 0.10
CA ASN A 160 -1.29 -17.89 -0.95
C ASN A 160 -1.11 -17.27 -2.33
N ILE A 161 -1.79 -16.14 -2.61
CA ILE A 161 -1.65 -15.42 -3.88
C ILE A 161 -0.33 -14.66 -3.92
N ILE A 162 0.02 -13.88 -2.88
CA ILE A 162 1.23 -13.07 -2.91
C ILE A 162 2.52 -13.90 -2.93
N LYS A 163 2.47 -15.18 -2.52
CA LYS A 163 3.57 -16.14 -2.70
C LYS A 163 3.99 -16.32 -4.15
N SER A 164 3.09 -16.11 -5.10
CA SER A 164 3.40 -16.21 -6.53
C SER A 164 3.94 -14.90 -7.12
N TRP A 165 3.90 -13.80 -6.35
CA TRP A 165 4.34 -12.51 -6.84
C TRP A 165 5.87 -12.41 -6.90
N PRO A 166 6.40 -11.59 -7.82
CA PRO A 166 7.82 -11.23 -7.81
C PRO A 166 8.23 -10.68 -6.44
N HIS A 167 9.51 -10.86 -6.09
CA HIS A 167 10.10 -10.35 -4.84
C HIS A 167 9.54 -10.94 -3.55
N PHE A 168 8.59 -11.89 -3.59
CA PHE A 168 8.13 -12.56 -2.39
C PHE A 168 9.27 -13.29 -1.68
N LYS A 169 9.37 -13.08 -0.37
CA LYS A 169 10.34 -13.74 0.52
C LYS A 169 9.63 -14.26 1.76
N HIS A 170 10.00 -15.47 2.14
CA HIS A 170 9.58 -16.13 3.37
C HIS A 170 10.80 -16.26 4.29
#